data_AF-A0A384JDF1-F1
#
_entry.id   AF-A0A384JDF1-F1
#
_cell.length_a   1.000
_cell.length_b   1.000
_cell.length_c   1.000
_cell.angle_alpha   90.00
_cell.angle_beta   90.00
_cell.angle_gamma   90.00
#
_symmetry.space_group_name_H-M   'P 1'
#
loop_
_entity.id
_entity.type
_entity.pdbx_description
1 polymer ?
#
loop_
_entity_poly.entity_id
_entity_poly.type
_entity_poly.pdbx_seq_one_letter_code
_entity_poly.pdbx_strand_id
1 'polypeptide(L)'
;MSERESLSDYMVPTLSKVPIYLETIQEIDTESSTIVTQTLAVDGFDGTREKDDQTYGLVRLPTSGRNISSRQLPPGIPMSPLHQFAASPFNSIPLSPTFSDSSGQSLLFGISKISVLSNPPHEDGDDYRLEKSDFIRKELRKPVFPINEIHTLESLIDDLLDEGPSLEFEIITYARLDKIVEEILQHVRNNFLSQGPSFRRIMRKAQKLREQWIGTFGDRFNTMDDERLKFMKESGCLRDIELQPTSELSKLDGPTWKIKRAATFSEKEANENFEPGAWFLNTHCGVRDGIVPDAKDGFTWGVNGKPVAFSMLSGFEIKGSGKRQWVHIIESRVYAYHARRLTCVGNVIRLLRGYKLKSERAPRLGVRFDGLYKIESWGQVLLKLSAGPNIYRNTITLVELSEQNTMEDLDAIPTPSQMDNFIIYNKMIENDIKAREGEAAYKEYKSSEGKKEAARKAFVSKLKSYDQPAYKLLDCTTHRLENAFPLPLSFEP
;
A
#
# COMPACT_ATOMS: atom_id res chain seq x y z
N MET A 1 -37.67 -17.66 42.19
CA MET A 1 -36.61 -16.71 42.60
C MET A 1 -35.35 -17.17 41.88
N SER A 2 -35.15 -16.82 40.61
CA SER A 2 -34.75 -15.49 40.09
C SER A 2 -33.41 -15.06 40.66
N GLU A 3 -32.35 -15.21 39.87
CA GLU A 3 -31.39 -14.15 39.63
C GLU A 3 -30.79 -14.36 38.22
N ARG A 4 -30.87 -13.29 37.44
CA ARG A 4 -30.44 -13.16 36.05
C ARG A 4 -29.05 -12.55 36.07
N GLU A 5 -28.07 -13.17 35.43
CA GLU A 5 -26.86 -12.46 35.01
C GLU A 5 -26.96 -12.18 33.51
N SER A 6 -26.95 -10.89 33.20
CA SER A 6 -27.05 -10.30 31.88
C SER A 6 -25.78 -10.58 31.07
N LEU A 7 -25.95 -11.28 29.95
CA LEU A 7 -24.99 -11.30 28.84
C LEU A 7 -24.86 -9.88 28.28
N SER A 8 -23.68 -9.28 28.41
CA SER A 8 -23.35 -8.02 27.76
C SER A 8 -23.07 -8.26 26.27
N ASP A 9 -23.71 -7.47 25.43
CA ASP A 9 -23.61 -7.48 23.97
C ASP A 9 -22.15 -7.40 23.48
N TYR A 10 -21.77 -8.36 22.63
CA TYR A 10 -20.60 -8.26 21.78
C TYR A 10 -20.91 -7.26 20.66
N MET A 11 -20.59 -5.98 20.89
CA MET A 11 -20.45 -4.99 19.83
C MET A 11 -19.19 -5.29 19.02
N VAL A 12 -19.36 -5.70 17.77
CA VAL A 12 -18.31 -5.68 16.75
C VAL A 12 -17.97 -4.21 16.50
N PRO A 13 -16.70 -3.76 16.55
CA PRO A 13 -16.37 -2.37 16.28
C PRO A 13 -16.73 -2.04 14.83
N THR A 14 -17.72 -1.16 14.66
CA THR A 14 -17.96 -0.43 13.43
C THR A 14 -16.72 0.40 13.07
N LEU A 15 -16.31 0.38 11.79
CA LEU A 15 -15.29 1.27 11.23
C LEU A 15 -15.60 2.72 11.62
N SER A 16 -14.87 3.26 12.59
CA SER A 16 -14.97 4.67 12.93
C SER A 16 -14.18 5.46 11.91
N LYS A 17 -14.89 6.14 11.00
CA LYS A 17 -14.36 7.17 10.09
C LYS A 17 -13.96 8.41 10.89
N VAL A 18 -12.94 8.32 11.75
CA VAL A 18 -12.50 9.45 12.57
C VAL A 18 -11.15 9.94 12.05
N PRO A 19 -11.07 11.17 11.51
CA PRO A 19 -9.78 11.77 11.19
C PRO A 19 -8.97 11.97 12.46
N ILE A 20 -7.72 11.50 12.44
CA ILE A 20 -6.80 11.63 13.57
C ILE A 20 -6.09 12.98 13.47
N TYR A 21 -6.37 13.85 14.42
CA TYR A 21 -5.61 15.10 14.60
C TYR A 21 -4.41 14.84 15.51
N LEU A 22 -3.24 15.39 15.15
CA LEU A 22 -2.04 15.32 16.00
C LEU A 22 -2.30 15.82 17.42
N GLU A 23 -3.22 16.77 17.58
CA GLU A 23 -3.61 17.35 18.87
C GLU A 23 -4.36 16.37 19.80
N THR A 24 -4.86 15.25 19.27
CA THR A 24 -5.59 14.21 20.02
C THR A 24 -4.69 13.10 20.53
N ILE A 25 -3.42 13.06 20.09
CA ILE A 25 -2.48 11.99 20.44
C ILE A 25 -1.86 12.34 21.80
N GLN A 26 -2.24 11.62 22.86
CA GLN A 26 -1.57 11.75 24.15
C GLN A 26 -0.09 11.39 24.01
N GLU A 27 0.78 12.30 24.45
CA GLU A 27 2.21 12.07 24.53
C GLU A 27 2.50 10.82 25.36
N ILE A 28 3.22 9.86 24.79
CA ILE A 28 3.72 8.71 25.53
C ILE A 28 4.84 9.22 26.45
N ASP A 29 4.64 9.12 27.75
CA ASP A 29 5.68 9.33 28.77
C ASP A 29 6.88 8.42 28.48
N THR A 30 7.96 9.00 27.97
CA THR A 30 9.26 8.34 27.85
C THR A 30 10.21 8.83 28.94
N GLU A 31 9.98 8.40 30.18
CA GLU A 31 11.05 8.36 31.17
C GLU A 31 11.96 7.16 30.86
N SER A 32 13.09 7.43 30.20
CA SER A 32 14.38 6.69 30.27
C SER A 32 15.20 6.89 28.99
N SER A 33 15.58 8.14 28.69
CA SER A 33 16.64 8.40 27.70
C SER A 33 17.99 8.34 28.40
N THR A 34 18.67 7.19 28.34
CA THR A 34 20.07 7.10 28.78
C THR A 34 20.95 7.52 27.61
N ILE A 35 21.41 8.77 27.61
CA ILE A 35 22.38 9.28 26.64
C ILE A 35 23.74 8.68 26.98
N VAL A 36 24.24 7.75 26.15
CA VAL A 36 25.64 7.30 26.21
C VAL A 36 26.42 8.08 25.16
N THR A 37 27.03 9.20 25.58
CA THR A 37 28.02 9.92 24.79
C THR A 37 29.40 9.30 25.05
N GLN A 38 29.94 8.51 24.11
CA GLN A 38 31.36 8.16 24.14
C GLN A 38 32.17 9.22 23.40
N THR A 39 32.91 10.01 24.19
CA THR A 39 33.90 10.98 23.73
C THR A 39 35.09 10.23 23.12
N LEU A 40 35.33 10.39 21.81
CA LEU A 40 36.57 9.94 21.19
C LEU A 40 37.68 10.94 21.50
N ALA A 41 38.61 10.54 22.35
CA ALA A 41 39.90 11.21 22.52
C ALA A 41 40.74 11.00 21.25
N VAL A 42 41.17 12.11 20.64
CA VAL A 42 42.12 12.11 19.52
C VAL A 42 43.49 12.42 20.12
N ASP A 43 44.30 11.38 20.30
CA ASP A 43 45.73 11.53 20.57
C ASP A 43 46.47 11.81 19.25
N GLY A 44 47.34 12.81 19.31
CA GLY A 44 47.98 13.41 18.16
C GLY A 44 49.08 12.56 17.51
N PHE A 45 49.35 12.89 16.25
CA PHE A 45 50.68 12.77 15.68
C PHE A 45 51.01 14.03 14.90
N ASP A 46 52.15 14.59 15.30
CA ASP A 46 52.87 15.73 14.74
C ASP A 46 53.57 15.34 13.43
N GLY A 47 53.80 16.29 12.53
CA GLY A 47 54.46 16.03 11.24
C GLY A 47 54.28 17.05 10.13
N THR A 48 54.65 18.30 10.41
CA THR A 48 55.25 19.31 9.49
C THR A 48 55.03 19.23 7.96
N ARG A 49 54.33 20.28 7.46
CA ARG A 49 54.80 21.31 6.49
C ARG A 49 54.88 20.95 4.98
N GLU A 50 53.97 21.52 4.20
CA GLU A 50 54.28 22.48 3.13
C GLU A 50 53.04 23.33 2.75
N LYS A 51 53.27 24.63 2.57
CA LYS A 51 52.31 25.65 2.14
C LYS A 51 52.25 25.64 0.60
N ASP A 52 51.08 25.86 0.01
CA ASP A 52 50.83 27.11 -0.72
C ASP A 52 49.35 27.27 -1.14
N ASP A 53 49.01 28.55 -1.32
CA ASP A 53 47.73 29.24 -1.41
C ASP A 53 46.71 28.73 -2.45
N GLN A 54 45.41 28.85 -2.12
CA GLN A 54 44.45 29.66 -2.90
C GLN A 54 43.08 29.86 -2.19
N THR A 55 42.98 31.03 -1.57
CA THR A 55 41.88 32.02 -1.55
C THR A 55 40.40 31.58 -1.58
N TYR A 56 39.72 31.86 -0.45
CA TYR A 56 38.28 31.88 -0.26
C TYR A 56 37.58 33.05 -0.97
N GLY A 57 36.45 32.79 -1.62
CA GLY A 57 35.53 33.80 -2.16
C GLY A 57 34.15 33.73 -1.51
N LEU A 58 33.96 34.51 -0.44
CA LEU A 58 32.67 34.81 0.19
C LEU A 58 31.97 35.89 -0.66
N VAL A 59 30.77 35.62 -1.19
CA VAL A 59 29.94 36.64 -1.85
C VAL A 59 28.89 37.15 -0.87
N ARG A 60 29.07 38.41 -0.45
CA ARG A 60 28.13 39.26 0.28
C ARG A 60 27.02 39.77 -0.66
N LEU A 61 25.77 39.68 -0.20
CA LEU A 61 24.63 40.45 -0.70
C LEU A 61 24.71 41.92 -0.22
N PRO A 62 24.45 42.92 -1.08
CA PRO A 62 24.25 44.28 -0.63
C PRO A 62 22.75 44.61 -0.50
N THR A 63 22.40 45.15 0.67
CA THR A 63 21.22 45.96 0.94
C THR A 63 21.35 47.35 0.31
N SER A 64 20.29 47.87 -0.31
CA SER A 64 20.03 49.31 -0.41
C SER A 64 18.56 49.59 -0.67
N GLY A 65 17.96 50.43 0.16
CA GLY A 65 16.62 50.99 -0.04
C GLY A 65 16.70 52.49 -0.36
N ARG A 66 15.74 53.00 -1.13
CA ARG A 66 15.28 54.41 -1.10
C ARG A 66 13.92 54.57 -1.77
N ASN A 67 13.09 55.43 -1.17
CA ASN A 67 11.67 55.72 -1.43
C ASN A 67 11.42 56.92 -2.38
N ILE A 68 10.12 57.12 -2.71
CA ILE A 68 9.37 58.34 -3.15
C ILE A 68 9.46 58.63 -4.68
N SER A 69 8.41 58.84 -5.50
CA SER A 69 7.18 59.66 -5.36
C SER A 69 6.04 59.30 -6.36
N SER A 70 4.91 59.96 -6.14
CA SER A 70 3.51 59.83 -6.58
C SER A 70 3.09 60.39 -7.97
N ARG A 71 1.83 60.01 -8.33
CA ARG A 71 0.72 60.80 -8.97
C ARG A 71 0.48 60.67 -10.49
N GLN A 72 -0.65 60.07 -10.91
CA GLN A 72 -1.83 60.75 -11.51
C GLN A 72 -2.90 59.75 -12.06
N LEU A 73 -4.16 59.96 -11.66
CA LEU A 73 -5.45 59.50 -12.25
C LEU A 73 -6.01 60.68 -13.09
N PRO A 74 -6.99 60.54 -14.03
CA PRO A 74 -8.41 60.14 -13.78
C PRO A 74 -9.15 59.52 -15.02
N PRO A 75 -10.50 59.63 -15.24
CA PRO A 75 -11.58 58.74 -14.76
C PRO A 75 -12.57 58.25 -15.88
N GLY A 76 -13.55 57.38 -15.55
CA GLY A 76 -14.77 57.21 -16.35
C GLY A 76 -15.57 55.91 -16.13
N ILE A 77 -16.72 56.01 -15.45
CA ILE A 77 -17.78 54.97 -15.31
C ILE A 77 -18.92 55.34 -16.30
N PRO A 78 -19.68 54.37 -16.88
CA PRO A 78 -21.05 54.16 -16.37
C PRO A 78 -21.55 52.70 -16.32
N MET A 79 -22.25 52.43 -15.23
CA MET A 79 -23.39 51.55 -14.90
C MET A 79 -24.02 50.58 -15.94
N SER A 80 -24.38 49.40 -15.39
CA SER A 80 -25.13 48.17 -15.78
C SER A 80 -26.54 48.38 -16.41
N PRO A 81 -27.42 47.36 -16.71
CA PRO A 81 -27.45 45.93 -16.30
C PRO A 81 -28.00 44.87 -17.31
N LEU A 82 -27.89 43.57 -16.99
CA LEU A 82 -28.99 42.56 -16.89
C LEU A 82 -28.46 41.10 -16.90
N HIS A 83 -28.84 40.33 -15.85
CA HIS A 83 -29.24 38.90 -15.83
C HIS A 83 -28.21 37.82 -16.27
N GLN A 84 -28.00 36.65 -15.63
CA GLN A 84 -28.86 35.84 -14.76
C GLN A 84 -28.06 34.70 -14.06
N PHE A 85 -28.50 34.39 -12.83
CA PHE A 85 -28.44 33.13 -12.06
C PHE A 85 -27.12 32.48 -11.59
N ALA A 86 -26.79 32.82 -10.33
CA ALA A 86 -26.40 31.89 -9.26
C ALA A 86 -27.58 30.93 -8.92
N ALA A 87 -27.54 29.87 -8.13
CA ALA A 87 -26.59 29.20 -7.24
C ALA A 87 -27.14 27.77 -6.96
N SER A 88 -26.34 26.96 -6.26
CA SER A 88 -26.69 25.89 -5.29
C SER A 88 -28.18 25.58 -5.01
N PRO A 89 -28.51 24.31 -4.70
CA PRO A 89 -28.94 24.08 -3.31
C PRO A 89 -28.49 22.74 -2.71
N PHE A 90 -28.00 22.80 -1.47
CA PHE A 90 -28.21 21.76 -0.45
C PHE A 90 -29.23 22.30 0.55
N ASN A 91 -30.33 21.56 0.76
CA ASN A 91 -31.06 21.40 2.02
C ASN A 91 -32.43 20.78 1.76
N SER A 92 -32.72 19.59 2.29
CA SER A 92 -33.96 19.34 3.04
C SER A 92 -33.93 18.03 3.82
N ILE A 93 -34.33 18.14 5.08
CA ILE A 93 -34.74 17.09 6.03
C ILE A 93 -35.99 16.36 5.50
N PRO A 94 -36.29 15.14 5.97
CA PRO A 94 -37.70 14.85 6.25
C PRO A 94 -37.96 14.20 7.62
N LEU A 95 -39.10 14.63 8.18
CA LEU A 95 -39.85 14.08 9.30
C LEU A 95 -40.58 12.79 8.86
N SER A 96 -40.78 11.84 9.77
CA SER A 96 -41.71 10.69 9.65
C SER A 96 -43.08 11.04 10.28
N PRO A 97 -44.10 10.14 10.36
CA PRO A 97 -44.52 9.00 9.51
C PRO A 97 -46.04 9.01 9.18
N THR A 98 -46.51 8.18 8.24
CA THR A 98 -47.90 7.66 8.25
C THR A 98 -48.03 6.32 7.50
N PHE A 99 -48.80 5.42 8.13
CA PHE A 99 -49.12 4.04 7.75
C PHE A 99 -49.90 3.90 6.43
N SER A 100 -49.71 2.78 5.72
CA SER A 100 -50.80 1.85 5.38
C SER A 100 -50.28 0.48 4.90
N ASP A 101 -50.84 -0.56 5.50
CA ASP A 101 -50.60 -2.00 5.32
C ASP A 101 -51.09 -2.56 3.98
N SER A 102 -50.41 -3.62 3.49
CA SER A 102 -50.98 -4.94 3.13
C SER A 102 -49.88 -5.83 2.52
N SER A 103 -49.34 -6.78 3.28
CA SER A 103 -49.75 -8.20 3.40
C SER A 103 -49.05 -9.14 2.42
N GLY A 104 -48.16 -9.97 2.97
CA GLY A 104 -47.52 -11.08 2.27
C GLY A 104 -46.52 -11.80 3.17
N GLN A 105 -47.01 -12.45 4.23
CA GLN A 105 -46.22 -13.26 5.15
C GLN A 105 -45.50 -14.41 4.44
N SER A 106 -44.23 -14.65 4.80
CA SER A 106 -43.79 -15.99 5.13
C SER A 106 -42.72 -15.94 6.23
N LEU A 107 -43.14 -16.41 7.40
CA LEU A 107 -42.36 -16.64 8.60
C LEU A 107 -41.52 -17.91 8.43
N LEU A 108 -40.21 -17.82 8.61
CA LEU A 108 -39.44 -18.87 9.30
C LEU A 108 -38.27 -18.22 10.05
N PHE A 109 -38.51 -17.90 11.33
CA PHE A 109 -37.45 -17.70 12.32
C PHE A 109 -36.88 -19.08 12.69
N GLY A 110 -35.57 -19.25 12.48
CA GLY A 110 -34.85 -20.47 12.87
C GLY A 110 -33.34 -20.24 12.80
N ILE A 111 -32.78 -19.55 13.80
CA ILE A 111 -31.35 -19.41 14.08
C ILE A 111 -30.48 -19.25 12.83
N SER A 112 -30.66 -18.13 12.13
CA SER A 112 -29.76 -17.74 11.05
C SER A 112 -28.41 -17.36 11.66
N LYS A 113 -27.44 -18.28 11.69
CA LYS A 113 -26.05 -17.86 11.53
C LYS A 113 -26.02 -17.13 10.19
N ILE A 114 -26.05 -15.80 10.22
CA ILE A 114 -26.06 -14.97 9.03
C ILE A 114 -24.86 -15.42 8.19
N SER A 115 -25.14 -15.88 6.97
CA SER A 115 -24.11 -16.38 6.06
C SER A 115 -23.08 -15.27 5.89
N VAL A 116 -21.82 -15.61 6.07
CA VAL A 116 -20.68 -14.72 6.00
C VAL A 116 -20.61 -14.10 4.59
N LEU A 117 -20.96 -14.86 3.54
CA LEU A 117 -21.12 -14.37 2.16
C LEU A 117 -22.34 -13.45 1.97
N SER A 118 -23.25 -13.40 2.95
CA SER A 118 -24.43 -12.53 2.97
C SER A 118 -24.22 -11.24 3.77
N ASN A 119 -23.04 -11.02 4.35
CA ASN A 119 -22.66 -9.78 5.04
C ASN A 119 -21.59 -8.98 4.26
N PRO A 120 -21.96 -8.16 3.25
CA PRO A 120 -21.07 -7.15 2.67
C PRO A 120 -21.44 -5.72 3.15
N PRO A 121 -20.62 -4.70 2.81
CA PRO A 121 -20.80 -3.32 3.28
C PRO A 121 -22.12 -2.69 2.83
N HIS A 122 -22.55 -1.66 3.57
CA HIS A 122 -23.72 -0.83 3.29
C HIS A 122 -23.45 0.08 2.07
N GLU A 123 -23.88 -0.32 0.87
CA GLU A 123 -24.32 0.58 -0.23
C GLU A 123 -24.76 -0.24 -1.46
N ASP A 124 -25.84 0.19 -2.14
CA ASP A 124 -26.26 -0.38 -3.43
C ASP A 124 -25.52 0.36 -4.57
N GLY A 125 -24.72 -0.35 -5.36
CA GLY A 125 -23.98 0.21 -6.50
C GLY A 125 -23.10 -0.82 -7.23
N ASP A 126 -22.41 -0.41 -8.31
CA ASP A 126 -21.48 -1.30 -9.01
C ASP A 126 -20.30 -1.71 -8.11
N ASP A 127 -19.79 -0.79 -7.29
CA ASP A 127 -18.72 -1.03 -6.31
C ASP A 127 -19.09 -2.18 -5.34
N TYR A 128 -20.35 -2.30 -4.95
CA TYR A 128 -20.84 -3.38 -4.08
C TYR A 128 -20.65 -4.78 -4.69
N ARG A 129 -20.87 -4.92 -6.01
CA ARG A 129 -20.67 -6.22 -6.69
C ARG A 129 -19.21 -6.63 -6.69
N LEU A 130 -18.30 -5.67 -6.87
CA LEU A 130 -16.85 -5.91 -6.83
C LEU A 130 -16.39 -6.26 -5.41
N GLU A 131 -16.85 -5.54 -4.39
CA GLU A 131 -16.52 -5.84 -2.99
C GLU A 131 -17.02 -7.23 -2.57
N LYS A 132 -18.25 -7.59 -2.95
CA LYS A 132 -18.81 -8.92 -2.71
C LYS A 132 -18.00 -10.02 -3.43
N SER A 133 -17.58 -9.76 -4.66
CA SER A 133 -16.69 -10.65 -5.42
C SER A 133 -15.35 -10.86 -4.70
N ASP A 134 -14.72 -9.77 -4.26
CA ASP A 134 -13.47 -9.82 -3.51
C ASP A 134 -13.62 -10.59 -2.19
N PHE A 135 -14.75 -10.42 -1.50
CA PHE A 135 -15.06 -11.15 -0.29
C PHE A 135 -15.17 -12.67 -0.54
N ILE A 136 -15.99 -13.08 -1.51
CA ILE A 136 -16.15 -14.49 -1.89
C ILE A 136 -14.81 -15.11 -2.27
N ARG A 137 -14.01 -14.41 -3.08
CA ARG A 137 -12.69 -14.89 -3.53
C ARG A 137 -11.70 -15.01 -2.37
N LYS A 138 -11.77 -14.14 -1.36
CA LYS A 138 -10.97 -14.26 -0.14
C LYS A 138 -11.29 -15.55 0.61
N GLU A 139 -12.56 -15.90 0.75
CA GLU A 139 -13.00 -17.14 1.39
C GLU A 139 -12.62 -18.38 0.57
N LEU A 140 -12.76 -18.34 -0.76
CA LEU A 140 -12.38 -19.43 -1.66
C LEU A 140 -10.86 -19.74 -1.64
N ARG A 141 -10.02 -18.78 -1.26
CA ARG A 141 -8.57 -18.99 -1.15
C ARG A 141 -8.16 -19.67 0.15
N LYS A 142 -9.06 -19.79 1.13
CA LYS A 142 -8.79 -20.55 2.36
C LYS A 142 -8.73 -22.05 2.02
N PRO A 143 -7.92 -22.85 2.73
CA PRO A 143 -7.80 -24.29 2.47
C PRO A 143 -9.11 -25.05 2.74
N VAL A 144 -9.92 -24.55 3.68
CA VAL A 144 -11.25 -25.08 3.99
C VAL A 144 -12.27 -23.99 3.74
N PHE A 145 -13.17 -24.23 2.78
CA PHE A 145 -14.31 -23.36 2.53
C PHE A 145 -15.43 -23.69 3.54
N PRO A 146 -16.05 -22.70 4.19
CA PRO A 146 -17.04 -22.98 5.23
C PRO A 146 -18.28 -23.67 4.66
N ILE A 147 -18.67 -24.81 5.25
CA ILE A 147 -19.77 -25.65 4.75
C ILE A 147 -21.11 -24.91 4.74
N ASN A 148 -21.34 -24.03 5.72
CA ASN A 148 -22.53 -23.21 5.82
C ASN A 148 -22.67 -22.17 4.68
N GLU A 149 -21.58 -21.85 3.99
CA GLU A 149 -21.56 -20.88 2.88
C GLU A 149 -21.76 -21.55 1.51
N ILE A 150 -21.73 -22.90 1.46
CA ILE A 150 -21.87 -23.66 0.21
C ILE A 150 -23.21 -23.36 -0.45
N HIS A 151 -24.30 -23.28 0.31
CA HIS A 151 -25.62 -22.97 -0.25
C HIS A 151 -25.71 -21.55 -0.79
N THR A 152 -25.10 -20.58 -0.11
CA THR A 152 -25.06 -19.18 -0.59
C THR A 152 -24.24 -19.06 -1.88
N LEU A 153 -23.10 -19.74 -1.94
CA LEU A 153 -22.28 -19.79 -3.15
C LEU A 153 -23.01 -20.51 -4.30
N GLU A 154 -23.72 -21.59 -4.00
CA GLU A 154 -24.52 -22.31 -4.99
C GLU A 154 -25.65 -21.44 -5.56
N SER A 155 -26.39 -20.74 -4.70
CA SER A 155 -27.44 -19.80 -5.11
C SER A 155 -26.90 -18.72 -6.03
N LEU A 156 -25.75 -18.12 -5.69
CA LEU A 156 -25.10 -17.12 -6.54
C LEU A 156 -24.79 -17.66 -7.94
N ILE A 157 -24.27 -18.90 -8.02
CA ILE A 157 -23.95 -19.51 -9.32
C ILE A 157 -25.21 -19.87 -10.10
N ASP A 158 -26.30 -20.26 -9.42
CA ASP A 158 -27.61 -20.49 -10.06
C ASP A 158 -28.17 -19.19 -10.63
N ASP A 159 -28.17 -18.11 -9.85
CA ASP A 159 -28.61 -16.79 -10.30
C ASP A 159 -27.81 -16.33 -11.53
N LEU A 160 -26.48 -16.50 -11.51
CA LEU A 160 -25.61 -16.15 -12.64
C LEU A 160 -25.80 -17.06 -13.86
N LEU A 161 -26.20 -18.32 -13.68
CA LEU A 161 -26.53 -19.22 -14.79
C LEU A 161 -27.85 -18.82 -15.46
N ASP A 162 -28.84 -18.45 -14.66
CA ASP A 162 -30.15 -18.00 -15.13
C ASP A 162 -30.05 -16.65 -15.85
N GLU A 163 -29.29 -15.70 -15.29
CA GLU A 163 -29.03 -14.40 -15.91
C GLU A 163 -27.98 -14.43 -17.03
N GLY A 164 -27.20 -15.52 -17.12
CA GLY A 164 -25.94 -15.56 -17.89
C GLY A 164 -25.98 -15.01 -19.32
N PRO A 165 -27.01 -15.25 -20.15
CA PRO A 165 -27.09 -14.70 -21.51
C PRO A 165 -27.51 -13.21 -21.54
N SER A 166 -28.20 -12.74 -20.51
CA SER A 166 -28.74 -11.37 -20.40
C SER A 166 -27.83 -10.44 -19.60
N LEU A 167 -26.87 -10.97 -18.84
CA LEU A 167 -25.94 -10.18 -18.05
C LEU A 167 -24.94 -9.45 -18.97
N GLU A 168 -24.81 -8.15 -18.79
CA GLU A 168 -23.91 -7.33 -19.60
C GLU A 168 -22.44 -7.73 -19.37
N PHE A 169 -21.66 -7.74 -20.45
CA PHE A 169 -20.25 -8.13 -20.41
C PHE A 169 -19.43 -7.20 -19.49
N GLU A 170 -19.80 -5.93 -19.49
CA GLU A 170 -19.18 -4.86 -18.72
C GLU A 170 -19.34 -5.12 -17.22
N ILE A 171 -20.51 -5.62 -16.78
CA ILE A 171 -20.76 -6.01 -15.39
C ILE A 171 -19.86 -7.16 -14.96
N ILE A 172 -19.77 -8.22 -15.80
CA ILE A 172 -18.90 -9.38 -15.53
C ILE A 172 -17.43 -8.93 -15.41
N THR A 173 -17.02 -8.05 -16.32
CA THR A 173 -15.65 -7.56 -16.42
C THR A 173 -15.27 -6.71 -15.22
N TYR A 174 -16.13 -5.76 -14.86
CA TYR A 174 -15.94 -4.82 -13.76
C TYR A 174 -15.99 -5.54 -12.40
N ALA A 175 -17.04 -6.31 -12.12
CA ALA A 175 -17.23 -7.01 -10.84
C ALA A 175 -16.38 -8.30 -10.69
N ARG A 176 -15.57 -8.65 -11.70
CA ARG A 176 -14.66 -9.82 -11.68
C ARG A 176 -15.39 -11.15 -11.45
N LEU A 177 -16.59 -11.30 -12.02
CA LEU A 177 -17.41 -12.51 -11.81
C LEU A 177 -16.77 -13.75 -12.47
N ASP A 178 -16.10 -13.58 -13.60
CA ASP A 178 -15.21 -14.57 -14.23
C ASP A 178 -14.14 -15.08 -13.25
N LYS A 179 -13.61 -14.21 -12.39
CA LYS A 179 -12.57 -14.57 -11.42
C LYS A 179 -13.13 -15.35 -10.23
N ILE A 180 -14.39 -15.17 -9.87
CA ILE A 180 -15.06 -16.06 -8.89
C ILE A 180 -15.11 -17.47 -9.47
N VAL A 181 -15.55 -17.62 -10.72
CA VAL A 181 -15.62 -18.91 -11.43
C VAL A 181 -14.24 -19.55 -11.51
N GLU A 182 -13.21 -18.79 -11.87
CA GLU A 182 -11.82 -19.26 -11.91
C GLU A 182 -11.33 -19.78 -10.54
N GLU A 183 -11.63 -19.04 -9.45
CA GLU A 183 -11.24 -19.43 -8.09
C GLU A 183 -11.99 -20.69 -7.60
N ILE A 184 -13.28 -20.86 -7.93
CA ILE A 184 -14.03 -22.09 -7.61
C ILE A 184 -13.35 -23.30 -8.28
N LEU A 185 -13.04 -23.20 -9.57
CA LEU A 185 -12.40 -24.27 -10.32
C LEU A 185 -11.00 -24.58 -9.77
N GLN A 186 -10.23 -23.56 -9.39
CA GLN A 186 -8.90 -23.73 -8.81
C GLN A 186 -8.95 -24.30 -7.39
N HIS A 187 -9.94 -23.92 -6.58
CA HIS A 187 -10.13 -24.44 -5.22
C HIS A 187 -10.33 -25.96 -5.23
N VAL A 188 -11.19 -26.47 -6.12
CA VAL A 188 -11.38 -27.92 -6.25
C VAL A 188 -10.12 -28.62 -6.71
N ARG A 189 -9.39 -28.04 -7.66
CA ARG A 189 -8.13 -28.61 -8.15
C ARG A 189 -7.10 -28.76 -7.03
N ASN A 190 -7.02 -27.79 -6.14
CA ASN A 190 -6.04 -27.78 -5.04
C ASN A 190 -6.48 -28.65 -3.85
N ASN A 191 -7.78 -28.75 -3.59
CA ASN A 191 -8.34 -29.38 -2.38
C ASN A 191 -9.20 -30.61 -2.69
N PHE A 192 -9.02 -31.26 -3.85
CA PHE A 192 -9.94 -32.27 -4.39
C PHE A 192 -10.39 -33.37 -3.40
N LEU A 193 -9.47 -33.82 -2.53
CA LEU A 193 -9.70 -34.90 -1.56
C LEU A 193 -10.51 -34.45 -0.33
N SER A 194 -10.47 -33.17 0.03
CA SER A 194 -11.19 -32.62 1.20
C SER A 194 -12.58 -32.06 0.85
N GLN A 195 -12.93 -31.99 -0.44
CA GLN A 195 -14.21 -31.42 -0.88
C GLN A 195 -15.35 -32.43 -0.89
N GLY A 196 -16.44 -32.09 -0.19
CA GLY A 196 -17.68 -32.86 -0.19
C GLY A 196 -18.43 -32.84 -1.53
N PRO A 197 -19.41 -33.74 -1.73
CA PRO A 197 -20.19 -33.84 -2.97
C PRO A 197 -20.88 -32.53 -3.40
N SER A 198 -21.32 -31.72 -2.43
CA SER A 198 -22.00 -30.44 -2.68
C SER A 198 -21.10 -29.44 -3.39
N PHE A 199 -19.82 -29.33 -3.00
CA PHE A 199 -18.90 -28.40 -3.65
C PHE A 199 -18.55 -28.83 -5.09
N ARG A 200 -18.51 -30.15 -5.34
CA ARG A 200 -18.36 -30.68 -6.71
C ARG A 200 -19.55 -30.34 -7.61
N ARG A 201 -20.76 -30.18 -7.05
CA ARG A 201 -21.93 -29.70 -7.78
C ARG A 201 -21.76 -28.24 -8.20
N ILE A 202 -21.34 -27.39 -7.28
CA ILE A 202 -21.01 -25.97 -7.56
C ILE A 202 -19.96 -25.88 -8.67
N MET A 203 -18.90 -26.68 -8.60
CA MET A 203 -17.86 -26.71 -9.63
C MET A 203 -18.42 -27.02 -11.03
N ARG A 204 -19.30 -28.02 -11.16
CA ARG A 204 -19.91 -28.35 -12.47
C ARG A 204 -20.78 -27.19 -12.98
N LYS A 205 -21.53 -26.54 -12.09
CA LYS A 205 -22.32 -25.34 -12.42
C LYS A 205 -21.43 -24.19 -12.89
N ALA A 206 -20.34 -23.91 -12.15
CA ALA A 206 -19.37 -22.88 -12.50
C ALA A 206 -18.67 -23.17 -13.85
N GLN A 207 -18.38 -24.44 -14.15
CA GLN A 207 -17.84 -24.84 -15.45
C GLN A 207 -18.85 -24.62 -16.59
N LYS A 208 -20.12 -25.00 -16.39
CA LYS A 208 -21.20 -24.71 -17.34
C LYS A 208 -21.36 -23.20 -17.58
N LEU A 209 -21.32 -22.40 -16.52
CA LEU A 209 -21.41 -20.94 -16.60
C LEU A 209 -20.25 -20.35 -17.43
N ARG A 210 -19.03 -20.84 -17.20
CA ARG A 210 -17.86 -20.45 -18.00
C ARG A 210 -18.05 -20.78 -19.49
N GLU A 211 -18.49 -22.00 -19.79
CA GLU A 211 -18.75 -22.44 -21.17
C GLU A 211 -19.82 -21.58 -21.85
N GLN A 212 -20.87 -21.21 -21.10
CA GLN A 212 -21.93 -20.32 -21.56
C GLN A 212 -21.39 -18.91 -21.86
N TRP A 213 -20.62 -18.30 -20.96
CA TRP A 213 -20.00 -17.00 -21.22
C TRP A 213 -19.01 -17.02 -22.39
N ILE A 214 -18.21 -18.08 -22.53
CA ILE A 214 -17.34 -18.26 -23.71
C ILE A 214 -18.19 -18.36 -24.99
N GLY A 215 -19.29 -19.11 -24.97
CA GLY A 215 -20.20 -19.23 -26.11
C GLY A 215 -20.88 -17.91 -26.49
N THR A 216 -21.27 -17.11 -25.49
CA THR A 216 -21.97 -15.84 -25.69
C THR A 216 -21.03 -14.70 -26.13
N PHE A 217 -19.86 -14.57 -25.49
CA PHE A 217 -18.98 -13.42 -25.69
C PHE A 217 -17.75 -13.72 -26.57
N GLY A 218 -17.45 -15.00 -26.82
CA GLY A 218 -16.38 -15.44 -27.71
C GLY A 218 -15.02 -14.83 -27.35
N ASP A 219 -14.37 -14.22 -28.33
CA ASP A 219 -13.04 -13.63 -28.18
C ASP A 219 -12.98 -12.54 -27.11
N ARG A 220 -14.05 -11.77 -26.90
CA ARG A 220 -14.09 -10.73 -25.86
C ARG A 220 -13.87 -11.30 -24.46
N PHE A 221 -14.40 -12.49 -24.19
CA PHE A 221 -14.17 -13.16 -22.91
C PHE A 221 -12.68 -13.49 -22.71
N ASN A 222 -11.99 -13.89 -23.78
CA ASN A 222 -10.57 -14.23 -23.72
C ASN A 222 -9.67 -13.00 -23.58
N THR A 223 -10.10 -11.83 -24.09
CA THR A 223 -9.37 -10.56 -24.01
C THR A 223 -9.88 -9.63 -22.90
N MET A 224 -10.63 -10.16 -21.92
CA MET A 224 -11.22 -9.38 -20.83
C MET A 224 -10.17 -8.59 -20.02
N ASP A 225 -8.96 -9.16 -19.84
CA ASP A 225 -7.85 -8.46 -19.18
C ASP A 225 -7.38 -7.21 -19.95
N ASP A 226 -7.54 -7.17 -21.28
CA ASP A 226 -7.23 -6.00 -22.10
C ASP A 226 -8.28 -4.89 -21.90
N GLU A 227 -9.56 -5.25 -21.81
CA GLU A 227 -10.63 -4.30 -21.46
C GLU A 227 -10.42 -3.72 -20.05
N ARG A 228 -10.01 -4.55 -19.09
CA ARG A 228 -9.63 -4.12 -17.74
C ARG A 228 -8.42 -3.19 -17.75
N LEU A 229 -7.40 -3.50 -18.55
CA LEU A 229 -6.23 -2.65 -18.69
C LEU A 229 -6.61 -1.28 -19.28
N LYS A 230 -7.52 -1.26 -20.25
CA LYS A 230 -8.07 -0.01 -20.80
C LYS A 230 -8.74 0.82 -19.71
N PHE A 231 -9.64 0.22 -18.93
CA PHE A 231 -10.29 0.90 -17.80
C PHE A 231 -9.27 1.40 -16.76
N MET A 232 -8.25 0.59 -16.43
CA MET A 232 -7.18 0.97 -15.51
C MET A 232 -6.47 2.26 -15.95
N LYS A 233 -6.26 2.45 -17.26
CA LYS A 233 -5.58 3.62 -17.85
C LYS A 233 -6.49 4.84 -17.98
N GLU A 234 -7.77 4.65 -18.30
CA GLU A 234 -8.71 5.74 -18.56
C GLU A 234 -9.20 6.41 -17.28
N SER A 235 -9.62 5.61 -16.30
CA SER A 235 -10.25 6.10 -15.06
C SER A 235 -9.76 5.39 -13.80
N GLY A 236 -9.06 4.26 -13.92
CA GLY A 236 -8.66 3.43 -12.80
C GLY A 236 -7.30 3.78 -12.16
N CYS A 237 -6.61 2.73 -11.71
CA CYS A 237 -5.37 2.85 -10.92
C CYS A 237 -4.14 3.31 -11.71
N LEU A 238 -4.17 3.28 -13.05
CA LEU A 238 -3.12 3.79 -13.96
C LEU A 238 -3.52 5.11 -14.64
N ARG A 239 -4.60 5.76 -14.22
CA ARG A 239 -4.99 7.07 -14.76
C ARG A 239 -3.88 8.09 -14.58
N ASP A 240 -3.79 9.04 -15.50
CA ASP A 240 -2.86 10.17 -15.49
C ASP A 240 -1.37 9.83 -15.36
N ILE A 241 -0.98 8.58 -15.61
CA ILE A 241 0.42 8.15 -15.68
C ILE A 241 0.71 7.38 -16.97
N GLU A 242 1.91 7.57 -17.49
CA GLU A 242 2.40 6.89 -18.69
C GLU A 242 3.76 6.27 -18.44
N LEU A 243 3.89 5.03 -18.89
CA LEU A 243 5.17 4.34 -18.91
C LEU A 243 6.11 5.06 -19.88
N GLN A 244 7.30 5.41 -19.40
CA GLN A 244 8.36 6.00 -20.21
C GLN A 244 9.29 4.92 -20.75
N PRO A 245 9.91 5.15 -21.92
CA PRO A 245 10.97 4.28 -22.41
C PRO A 245 12.10 4.18 -21.37
N THR A 246 12.47 2.94 -21.01
CA THR A 246 13.56 2.65 -20.07
C THR A 246 14.88 3.23 -20.59
N SER A 247 15.48 4.17 -19.85
CA SER A 247 16.89 4.57 -20.02
C SER A 247 17.81 3.55 -19.31
N GLU A 248 19.11 3.55 -19.61
CA GLU A 248 20.06 2.61 -18.96
C GLU A 248 20.03 2.68 -17.42
N LEU A 249 19.76 3.86 -16.84
CA LEU A 249 19.59 4.08 -15.40
C LEU A 249 18.34 3.38 -14.83
N SER A 250 17.27 3.25 -15.60
CA SER A 250 16.02 2.59 -15.17
C SER A 250 16.09 1.05 -15.16
N LYS A 251 17.21 0.46 -15.61
CA LYS A 251 17.47 -0.97 -15.42
C LYS A 251 17.66 -1.33 -13.93
N LEU A 252 18.09 -0.36 -13.11
CA LEU A 252 18.32 -0.55 -11.68
C LEU A 252 17.06 -0.30 -10.84
N ASP A 253 16.36 0.80 -11.10
CA ASP A 253 15.23 1.29 -10.28
C ASP A 253 13.84 0.84 -10.75
N GLY A 254 13.77 0.07 -11.85
CA GLY A 254 12.52 -0.41 -12.42
C GLY A 254 11.90 0.54 -13.45
N PRO A 255 10.65 0.28 -13.90
CA PRO A 255 10.02 1.06 -14.96
C PRO A 255 9.82 2.52 -14.56
N THR A 256 10.27 3.45 -15.42
CA THR A 256 10.10 4.89 -15.22
C THR A 256 8.71 5.34 -15.67
N TRP A 257 8.07 6.22 -14.89
CA TRP A 257 6.75 6.76 -15.21
C TRP A 257 6.77 8.28 -15.34
N LYS A 258 5.99 8.79 -16.30
CA LYS A 258 5.66 10.20 -16.43
C LYS A 258 4.26 10.42 -15.89
N ILE A 259 4.12 11.39 -15.00
CA ILE A 259 2.83 11.79 -14.42
C ILE A 259 2.31 12.97 -15.26
N LYS A 260 1.12 12.81 -15.87
CA LYS A 260 0.47 13.84 -16.68
C LYS A 260 -0.21 14.89 -15.81
N ARG A 261 -0.89 14.41 -14.76
CA ARG A 261 -1.63 15.20 -13.80
C ARG A 261 -1.40 14.59 -12.43
N ALA A 262 -1.01 15.41 -11.47
CA ALA A 262 -0.83 15.00 -10.09
C ALA A 262 -1.79 15.80 -9.21
N ALA A 263 -2.32 15.16 -8.17
CA ALA A 263 -2.89 15.85 -7.04
C ALA A 263 -1.80 16.67 -6.34
N THR A 264 -2.21 17.73 -5.66
CA THR A 264 -1.30 18.51 -4.83
C THR A 264 -0.73 17.62 -3.73
N PHE A 265 0.60 17.61 -3.60
CA PHE A 265 1.26 16.89 -2.52
C PHE A 265 0.72 17.37 -1.17
N SER A 266 0.22 16.44 -0.37
CA SER A 266 -0.22 16.76 0.99
C SER A 266 1.01 16.89 1.88
N GLU A 267 1.38 18.12 2.22
CA GLU A 267 2.49 18.42 3.14
C GLU A 267 2.10 18.33 4.62
N LYS A 268 0.81 18.15 4.90
CA LYS A 268 0.32 18.05 6.27
C LYS A 268 0.92 16.82 6.94
N GLU A 269 1.54 17.05 8.10
CA GLU A 269 1.83 16.02 9.09
C GLU A 269 0.46 15.52 9.59
N ALA A 270 -0.19 14.54 8.94
CA ALA A 270 -1.38 13.78 9.39
C ALA A 270 -2.07 13.07 8.21
N ASN A 271 -2.98 12.15 8.55
CA ASN A 271 -3.80 11.37 7.62
C ASN A 271 -5.04 12.10 7.07
N GLU A 272 -5.15 13.43 7.22
CA GLU A 272 -6.38 14.17 6.86
C GLU A 272 -6.91 13.87 5.44
N ASN A 273 -6.03 13.46 4.53
CA ASN A 273 -6.37 13.16 3.13
C ASN A 273 -6.21 11.68 2.75
N PHE A 274 -5.71 10.80 3.63
CA PHE A 274 -5.39 9.42 3.27
C PHE A 274 -5.69 8.43 4.39
N GLU A 275 -6.39 7.37 4.03
CA GLU A 275 -6.72 6.28 4.95
C GLU A 275 -5.65 5.17 4.93
N PRO A 276 -5.20 4.67 6.10
CA PRO A 276 -4.35 3.48 6.17
C PRO A 276 -4.99 2.31 5.42
N GLY A 277 -4.24 1.70 4.53
CA GLY A 277 -4.72 0.69 3.59
C GLY A 277 -4.83 1.18 2.15
N ALA A 278 -4.69 2.48 1.89
CA ALA A 278 -4.58 2.98 0.52
C ALA A 278 -3.46 2.22 -0.23
N TRP A 279 -3.80 1.66 -1.39
CA TRP A 279 -2.95 0.74 -2.13
C TRP A 279 -2.70 1.24 -3.56
N PHE A 280 -1.47 1.07 -4.00
CA PHE A 280 -0.95 1.60 -5.25
C PHE A 280 -0.20 0.51 -6.02
N LEU A 281 -0.30 0.52 -7.36
CA LEU A 281 0.47 -0.41 -8.21
C LEU A 281 1.99 -0.20 -8.07
N ASN A 282 2.41 1.05 -7.96
CA ASN A 282 3.78 1.48 -7.77
C ASN A 282 3.81 2.86 -7.06
N THR A 283 4.99 3.29 -6.62
CA THR A 283 5.14 4.56 -5.90
C THR A 283 4.76 5.79 -6.75
N HIS A 284 4.90 5.73 -8.09
CA HIS A 284 4.46 6.82 -8.96
C HIS A 284 2.94 7.05 -8.93
N CYS A 285 2.14 6.00 -8.70
CA CYS A 285 0.71 6.16 -8.45
C CYS A 285 0.46 6.92 -7.13
N GLY A 286 1.29 6.68 -6.11
CA GLY A 286 1.28 7.46 -4.87
C GLY A 286 1.66 8.92 -5.11
N VAL A 287 2.65 9.19 -5.96
CA VAL A 287 3.01 10.56 -6.34
C VAL A 287 1.86 11.26 -7.05
N ARG A 288 1.22 10.58 -8.01
CA ARG A 288 0.02 11.09 -8.69
C ARG A 288 -1.07 11.44 -7.68
N ASP A 289 -1.31 10.59 -6.70
CA ASP A 289 -2.37 10.81 -5.71
C ASP A 289 -1.95 11.77 -4.57
N GLY A 290 -0.72 12.30 -4.59
CA GLY A 290 -0.25 13.34 -3.66
C GLY A 290 0.15 12.83 -2.28
N ILE A 291 0.32 11.50 -2.10
CA ILE A 291 0.75 10.93 -0.81
C ILE A 291 2.26 11.08 -0.59
N VAL A 292 3.03 11.14 -1.66
CA VAL A 292 4.48 11.38 -1.65
C VAL A 292 4.83 12.35 -2.79
N PRO A 293 5.87 13.19 -2.67
CA PRO A 293 6.24 14.14 -3.71
C PRO A 293 7.11 13.50 -4.81
N ASP A 294 7.79 12.38 -4.50
CA ASP A 294 8.57 11.61 -5.47
C ASP A 294 8.45 10.10 -5.22
N ALA A 295 8.85 9.30 -6.21
CA ALA A 295 8.69 7.86 -6.20
C ALA A 295 9.88 7.12 -5.56
N LYS A 296 10.78 7.84 -4.88
CA LYS A 296 12.04 7.28 -4.40
C LYS A 296 11.83 6.40 -3.17
N ASP A 297 12.76 5.48 -2.99
CA ASP A 297 12.93 4.78 -1.73
C ASP A 297 13.52 5.75 -0.69
N GLY A 298 12.94 5.77 0.51
CA GLY A 298 13.40 6.60 1.61
C GLY A 298 12.51 7.79 1.97
N PHE A 299 13.12 8.80 2.60
CA PHE A 299 12.42 9.94 3.16
C PHE A 299 12.08 10.98 2.11
N THR A 300 10.88 11.51 2.23
CA THR A 300 10.39 12.65 1.46
C THR A 300 10.16 13.83 2.40
N TRP A 301 10.34 15.04 1.86
CA TRP A 301 10.48 16.25 2.65
C TRP A 301 9.39 17.26 2.29
N GLY A 302 8.83 17.92 3.30
CA GLY A 302 7.91 19.05 3.13
C GLY A 302 8.67 20.35 2.86
N VAL A 303 7.95 21.41 2.51
CA VAL A 303 8.54 22.73 2.23
C VAL A 303 9.23 23.32 3.46
N ASN A 304 8.78 22.95 4.66
CA ASN A 304 9.41 23.31 5.93
C ASN A 304 10.72 22.55 6.24
N GLY A 305 11.16 21.64 5.36
CA GLY A 305 12.36 20.83 5.54
C GLY A 305 12.22 19.68 6.53
N LYS A 306 11.02 19.42 7.05
CA LYS A 306 10.74 18.24 7.89
C LYS A 306 10.39 17.01 7.04
N PRO A 307 10.65 15.79 7.53
CA PRO A 307 10.22 14.58 6.84
C PRO A 307 8.70 14.44 6.96
N VAL A 308 8.03 14.10 5.86
CA VAL A 308 6.55 13.95 5.82
C VAL A 308 6.13 12.51 5.53
N ALA A 309 6.92 11.79 4.73
CA ALA A 309 6.68 10.37 4.48
C ALA A 309 7.99 9.60 4.32
N PHE A 310 7.92 8.30 4.58
CA PHE A 310 8.99 7.34 4.38
C PHE A 310 8.47 6.17 3.55
N SER A 311 8.99 6.04 2.34
CA SER A 311 8.73 4.90 1.47
C SER A 311 9.77 3.82 1.76
N MET A 312 9.34 2.65 2.22
CA MET A 312 10.17 1.46 2.44
C MET A 312 9.96 0.48 1.28
N LEU A 313 10.73 0.66 0.22
CA LEU A 313 10.65 -0.14 -1.01
C LEU A 313 11.72 -1.23 -1.06
N SER A 314 12.89 -0.98 -0.48
CA SER A 314 14.02 -1.91 -0.39
C SER A 314 14.44 -2.18 1.06
N GLY A 315 15.55 -2.89 1.26
CA GLY A 315 16.04 -3.25 2.59
C GLY A 315 15.21 -4.33 3.27
N PHE A 316 15.27 -4.36 4.60
CA PHE A 316 14.52 -5.31 5.41
C PHE A 316 13.98 -4.67 6.69
N GLU A 317 12.99 -5.31 7.29
CA GLU A 317 12.34 -4.83 8.50
C GLU A 317 12.23 -5.98 9.51
N ILE A 318 12.52 -5.69 10.77
CA ILE A 318 12.42 -6.66 11.87
C ILE A 318 11.63 -6.06 13.02
N LYS A 319 11.07 -6.92 13.88
CA LYS A 319 10.38 -6.48 15.09
C LYS A 319 11.38 -5.88 16.08
N GLY A 320 11.03 -4.72 16.65
CA GLY A 320 11.80 -4.05 17.70
C GLY A 320 11.58 -4.66 19.09
N SER A 321 12.10 -3.98 20.11
CA SER A 321 11.91 -4.33 21.52
C SER A 321 10.52 -3.96 22.05
N GLY A 322 9.90 -2.90 21.51
CA GLY A 322 8.57 -2.42 21.90
C GLY A 322 7.40 -3.14 21.24
N LYS A 323 6.21 -3.09 21.87
CA LYS A 323 4.97 -3.77 21.42
C LYS A 323 4.44 -3.32 20.05
N ARG A 324 4.89 -2.16 19.56
CA ARG A 324 4.52 -1.54 18.26
C ARG A 324 5.72 -0.96 17.51
N GLN A 325 6.90 -1.46 17.86
CA GLN A 325 8.17 -0.94 17.37
C GLN A 325 8.72 -1.86 16.29
N TRP A 326 9.19 -1.26 15.21
CA TRP A 326 9.77 -1.95 14.07
C TRP A 326 11.06 -1.27 13.66
N VAL A 327 12.05 -2.06 13.30
CA VAL A 327 13.37 -1.56 12.90
C VAL A 327 13.55 -1.83 11.42
N HIS A 328 13.61 -0.76 10.65
CA HIS A 328 13.94 -0.82 9.24
C HIS A 328 15.45 -0.69 9.05
N ILE A 329 16.01 -1.54 8.19
CA ILE A 329 17.45 -1.72 8.02
C ILE A 329 17.79 -1.64 6.53
N ILE A 330 18.74 -0.74 6.22
CA ILE A 330 19.34 -0.59 4.90
C ILE A 330 20.85 -0.69 5.03
N GLU A 331 21.46 -1.46 4.15
CA GLU A 331 22.91 -1.59 4.03
C GLU A 331 23.35 -0.96 2.72
N SER A 332 24.34 -0.05 2.77
CA SER A 332 24.84 0.68 1.60
C SER A 332 26.35 0.90 1.68
N ARG A 333 27.00 1.10 0.54
CA ARG A 333 28.41 1.51 0.47
C ARG A 333 28.60 3.01 0.72
N VAL A 334 27.53 3.79 0.66
CA VAL A 334 27.59 5.26 0.74
C VAL A 334 27.44 5.73 2.18
N TYR A 335 28.50 6.32 2.74
CA TYR A 335 28.49 6.85 4.11
C TYR A 335 27.50 8.01 4.31
N ALA A 336 27.49 8.96 3.37
CA ALA A 336 26.85 10.27 3.50
C ALA A 336 25.31 10.24 3.35
N TYR A 337 24.74 9.14 2.84
CA TYR A 337 23.31 9.01 2.57
C TYR A 337 22.43 9.06 3.84
N HIS A 338 23.04 9.11 5.03
CA HIS A 338 22.40 8.67 6.27
C HIS A 338 22.44 9.65 7.44
N ALA A 339 23.38 10.61 7.47
CA ALA A 339 23.45 11.60 8.56
C ALA A 339 22.21 12.53 8.59
N ARG A 340 21.62 12.82 7.42
CA ARG A 340 20.38 13.61 7.30
C ARG A 340 19.18 12.93 7.98
N ARG A 341 19.25 11.62 8.29
CA ARG A 341 18.17 10.91 9.00
C ARG A 341 18.13 11.23 10.50
N LEU A 342 19.23 11.77 11.07
CA LEU A 342 19.24 12.25 12.45
C LEU A 342 18.17 13.33 12.68
N THR A 343 17.99 14.22 11.69
CA THR A 343 16.99 15.30 11.78
C THR A 343 15.55 14.78 11.68
N CYS A 344 15.36 13.49 11.38
CA CYS A 344 14.04 12.87 11.32
C CYS A 344 13.56 12.37 12.68
N VAL A 345 14.46 12.13 13.64
CA VAL A 345 14.09 11.60 14.97
C VAL A 345 13.09 12.54 15.66
N GLY A 346 12.07 11.96 16.29
CA GLY A 346 10.96 12.67 16.94
C GLY A 346 9.80 13.04 16.01
N ASN A 347 9.99 13.04 14.68
CA ASN A 347 8.94 13.41 13.74
C ASN A 347 7.95 12.26 13.51
N VAL A 348 6.70 12.63 13.21
CA VAL A 348 5.66 11.73 12.73
C VAL A 348 5.62 11.77 11.21
N ILE A 349 5.56 10.60 10.59
CA ILE A 349 5.61 10.44 9.13
C ILE A 349 4.53 9.47 8.65
N ARG A 350 4.11 9.64 7.40
CA ARG A 350 3.38 8.61 6.65
C ARG A 350 4.34 7.49 6.26
N LEU A 351 3.96 6.24 6.52
CA LEU A 351 4.77 5.07 6.17
C LEU A 351 4.16 4.33 4.98
N LEU A 352 4.94 4.17 3.90
CA LEU A 352 4.56 3.35 2.76
C LEU A 352 5.44 2.10 2.72
N ARG A 353 4.85 0.91 2.62
CA ARG A 353 5.59 -0.36 2.44
C ARG A 353 5.41 -0.89 1.02
N GLY A 354 6.51 -1.22 0.36
CA GLY A 354 6.50 -1.87 -0.95
C GLY A 354 6.58 -3.40 -0.85
N TYR A 355 5.98 -4.12 -1.79
CA TYR A 355 5.97 -5.58 -1.80
C TYR A 355 7.36 -6.25 -1.92
N LYS A 356 8.35 -5.51 -2.44
CA LYS A 356 9.74 -5.98 -2.55
C LYS A 356 10.52 -5.87 -1.23
N LEU A 357 9.99 -5.14 -0.24
CA LEU A 357 10.56 -5.06 1.10
C LEU A 357 10.64 -6.45 1.73
N LYS A 358 11.78 -6.78 2.33
CA LYS A 358 11.95 -8.00 3.13
C LYS A 358 11.37 -7.76 4.54
N SER A 359 10.04 -7.82 4.64
CA SER A 359 9.29 -7.63 5.88
C SER A 359 8.13 -8.61 5.96
N GLU A 360 7.76 -8.98 7.19
CA GLU A 360 6.49 -9.69 7.47
C GLU A 360 5.27 -8.81 7.23
N ARG A 361 5.42 -7.48 7.34
CA ARG A 361 4.35 -6.49 7.16
C ARG A 361 4.26 -5.95 5.73
N ALA A 362 5.18 -6.33 4.83
CA ALA A 362 5.15 -5.87 3.46
C ALA A 362 3.85 -6.35 2.76
N PRO A 363 3.18 -5.48 1.98
CA PRO A 363 1.99 -5.92 1.24
C PRO A 363 2.38 -7.02 0.24
N ARG A 364 1.41 -7.87 -0.09
CA ARG A 364 1.66 -9.02 -0.98
C ARG A 364 2.12 -8.58 -2.38
N LEU A 365 1.57 -7.48 -2.87
CA LEU A 365 1.82 -6.86 -4.18
C LEU A 365 1.68 -5.34 -4.04
N GLY A 366 2.31 -4.57 -4.94
CA GLY A 366 2.20 -3.11 -4.97
C GLY A 366 2.83 -2.39 -3.77
N VAL A 367 2.35 -1.19 -3.50
CA VAL A 367 2.77 -0.33 -2.39
C VAL A 367 1.53 0.01 -1.56
N ARG A 368 1.63 -0.14 -0.24
CA ARG A 368 0.52 0.13 0.69
C ARG A 368 0.93 1.24 1.65
N PHE A 369 0.00 2.16 1.90
CA PHE A 369 0.13 3.13 2.96
C PHE A 369 -0.33 2.50 4.29
N ASP A 370 0.56 2.46 5.28
CA ASP A 370 0.34 1.70 6.52
C ASP A 370 0.01 2.60 7.71
N GLY A 371 -0.23 3.89 7.49
CA GLY A 371 -0.54 4.86 8.54
C GLY A 371 0.66 5.70 8.98
N LEU A 372 0.54 6.27 10.18
CA LEU A 372 1.48 7.23 10.76
C LEU A 372 2.39 6.57 11.78
N TYR A 373 3.67 6.91 11.71
CA TYR A 373 4.71 6.36 12.57
C TYR A 373 5.55 7.49 13.13
N LYS A 374 5.90 7.38 14.42
CA LYS A 374 6.92 8.22 15.04
C LYS A 374 8.29 7.58 14.82
N ILE A 375 9.26 8.39 14.42
CA ILE A 375 10.65 7.97 14.32
C ILE A 375 11.28 8.11 15.70
N GLU A 376 11.53 7.00 16.36
CA GLU A 376 12.00 6.99 17.74
C GLU A 376 13.52 7.11 17.82
N SER A 377 14.22 6.38 16.95
CA SER A 377 15.69 6.42 16.92
C SER A 377 16.24 6.13 15.54
N TRP A 378 17.48 6.54 15.36
CA TRP A 378 18.29 6.25 14.19
C TRP A 378 19.67 5.77 14.65
N GLY A 379 20.25 4.84 13.91
CA GLY A 379 21.60 4.36 14.15
C GLY A 379 22.32 4.04 12.85
N GLN A 380 23.64 4.21 12.86
CA GLN A 380 24.53 3.82 11.77
C GLN A 380 25.72 3.05 12.34
N VAL A 381 26.05 1.93 11.69
CA VAL A 381 27.20 1.09 12.05
C VAL A 381 27.99 0.77 10.78
N LEU A 382 29.32 0.91 10.84
CA LEU A 382 30.21 0.43 9.80
C LEU A 382 30.48 -1.07 10.01
N LEU A 383 30.06 -1.88 9.03
CA LEU A 383 30.40 -3.28 8.92
C LEU A 383 31.71 -3.41 8.12
N LYS A 384 32.79 -3.77 8.82
CA LYS A 384 34.08 -4.06 8.20
C LYS A 384 34.14 -5.54 7.84
N LEU A 385 33.84 -5.87 6.58
CA LEU A 385 34.02 -7.22 6.08
C LEU A 385 35.51 -7.56 5.99
N SER A 386 35.89 -8.75 6.49
CA SER A 386 37.28 -9.23 6.53
C SER A 386 37.99 -9.21 5.16
N ALA A 387 37.22 -9.33 4.07
CA ALA A 387 37.65 -9.08 2.72
C ALA A 387 36.45 -8.52 1.93
N GLY A 388 36.35 -7.19 1.82
CA GLY A 388 35.26 -6.55 1.09
C GLY A 388 35.23 -5.03 1.25
N PRO A 389 34.40 -4.33 0.46
CA PRO A 389 34.19 -2.91 0.64
C PRO A 389 33.52 -2.62 1.99
N ASN A 390 33.75 -1.41 2.51
CA ASN A 390 33.04 -0.91 3.69
C ASN A 390 31.54 -0.88 3.41
N ILE A 391 30.74 -1.44 4.32
CA ILE A 391 29.27 -1.40 4.26
C ILE A 391 28.76 -0.66 5.49
N TYR A 392 27.90 0.32 5.28
CA TYR A 392 27.21 1.05 6.32
C TYR A 392 25.81 0.47 6.50
N ARG A 393 25.55 -0.11 7.68
CA ARG A 393 24.22 -0.50 8.11
C ARG A 393 23.56 0.68 8.78
N ASN A 394 22.35 1.00 8.34
CA ASN A 394 21.52 2.05 8.90
C ASN A 394 20.24 1.44 9.44
N THR A 395 19.88 1.88 10.63
CA THR A 395 18.71 1.42 11.36
C THR A 395 17.81 2.63 11.62
N ILE A 396 16.52 2.47 11.37
CA ILE A 396 15.49 3.43 11.78
C ILE A 396 14.49 2.65 12.61
N THR A 397 14.26 3.14 13.82
CA THR A 397 13.25 2.59 14.72
C THR A 397 11.97 3.39 14.55
N LEU A 398 10.92 2.69 14.12
CA LEU A 398 9.60 3.23 13.83
C LEU A 398 8.62 2.72 14.89
N VAL A 399 7.87 3.64 15.48
CA VAL A 399 6.81 3.33 16.45
C VAL A 399 5.47 3.68 15.81
N GLU A 400 4.62 2.68 15.66
CA GLU A 400 3.27 2.84 15.15
C GLU A 400 2.39 3.62 16.14
N LEU A 401 1.68 4.63 15.64
CA LEU A 401 0.76 5.41 16.46
C LEU A 401 -0.52 4.62 16.78
N SER A 402 -1.16 4.95 17.90
CA SER A 402 -2.45 4.36 18.28
C SER A 402 -3.60 4.85 17.40
N GLU A 403 -4.74 4.17 17.48
CA GLU A 403 -6.02 4.60 16.87
C GLU A 403 -6.07 4.53 15.33
N GLN A 404 -5.20 3.73 14.73
CA GLN A 404 -5.18 3.44 13.29
C GLN A 404 -5.62 2.00 13.02
N ASN A 405 -5.94 1.70 11.75
CA ASN A 405 -6.22 0.34 11.30
C ASN A 405 -5.11 -0.60 11.77
N THR A 406 -5.50 -1.75 12.32
CA THR A 406 -4.54 -2.71 12.83
C THR A 406 -3.78 -3.36 11.67
N MET A 407 -2.62 -3.96 11.95
CA MET A 407 -1.94 -4.72 10.90
C MET A 407 -2.73 -5.92 10.42
N GLU A 408 -3.51 -6.50 11.31
CA GLU A 408 -4.42 -7.59 10.98
C GLU A 408 -5.44 -7.15 9.91
N ASP A 409 -5.92 -5.90 9.97
CA ASP A 409 -6.77 -5.31 8.94
C ASP A 409 -6.00 -5.05 7.65
N LEU A 410 -4.80 -4.48 7.76
CA LEU A 410 -3.96 -4.13 6.60
C LEU A 410 -3.44 -5.37 5.85
N ASP A 411 -3.29 -6.52 6.51
CA ASP A 411 -2.88 -7.79 5.89
C ASP A 411 -3.88 -8.32 4.87
N ALA A 412 -5.14 -7.87 4.92
CA ALA A 412 -6.14 -8.15 3.90
C ALA A 412 -5.89 -7.39 2.59
N ILE A 413 -4.99 -6.41 2.58
CA ILE A 413 -4.69 -5.53 1.45
C ILE A 413 -3.34 -5.96 0.83
N PRO A 414 -3.27 -6.17 -0.49
CA PRO A 414 -4.31 -5.89 -1.50
C PRO A 414 -5.47 -6.88 -1.53
N THR A 415 -6.65 -6.38 -1.89
CA THR A 415 -7.85 -7.18 -2.17
C THR A 415 -7.66 -8.05 -3.42
N PRO A 416 -8.47 -9.11 -3.65
CA PRO A 416 -8.35 -9.93 -4.84
C PRO A 416 -8.40 -9.17 -6.17
N SER A 417 -9.28 -8.19 -6.33
CA SER A 417 -9.36 -7.35 -7.53
C SER A 417 -8.13 -6.45 -7.71
N GLN A 418 -7.58 -5.89 -6.61
CA GLN A 418 -6.32 -5.17 -6.64
C GLN A 418 -5.15 -6.07 -7.04
N MET A 419 -5.13 -7.32 -6.57
CA MET A 419 -4.15 -8.30 -7.01
C MET A 419 -4.26 -8.61 -8.51
N ASP A 420 -5.49 -8.73 -9.04
CA ASP A 420 -5.69 -8.93 -10.48
C ASP A 420 -5.18 -7.72 -11.27
N ASN A 421 -5.46 -6.50 -10.82
CA ASN A 421 -4.93 -5.27 -11.42
C ASN A 421 -3.39 -5.27 -11.42
N PHE A 422 -2.75 -5.74 -10.34
CA PHE A 422 -1.30 -5.87 -10.28
C PHE A 422 -0.76 -6.91 -11.28
N ILE A 423 -1.46 -8.02 -11.46
CA ILE A 423 -1.07 -9.05 -12.44
C ILE A 423 -1.18 -8.49 -13.86
N ILE A 424 -2.27 -7.81 -14.20
CA ILE A 424 -2.48 -7.14 -15.50
C ILE A 424 -1.40 -6.08 -15.73
N TYR A 425 -1.11 -5.27 -14.71
CA TYR A 425 -0.04 -4.28 -14.71
C TYR A 425 1.32 -4.92 -15.02
N ASN A 426 1.69 -5.99 -14.32
CA ASN A 426 2.98 -6.67 -14.56
C ASN A 426 3.06 -7.26 -15.97
N LYS A 427 1.98 -7.89 -16.45
CA LYS A 427 1.92 -8.38 -17.85
C LYS A 427 2.15 -7.25 -18.85
N MET A 428 1.58 -6.06 -18.62
CA MET A 428 1.81 -4.89 -19.46
C MET A 428 3.30 -4.48 -19.47
N ILE A 429 3.95 -4.45 -18.30
CA ILE A 429 5.39 -4.12 -18.19
C ILE A 429 6.26 -5.17 -18.87
N GLU A 430 5.94 -6.45 -18.66
CA GLU A 430 6.63 -7.57 -19.31
C GLU A 430 6.52 -7.49 -20.85
N ASN A 431 5.33 -7.18 -21.36
CA ASN A 431 5.09 -7.02 -22.79
C ASN A 431 5.86 -5.81 -23.36
N ASP A 432 5.93 -4.71 -22.63
CA ASP A 432 6.70 -3.53 -23.03
C ASP A 432 8.21 -3.81 -23.10
N ILE A 433 8.77 -4.48 -22.09
CA ILE A 433 10.18 -4.92 -22.11
C ILE A 433 10.43 -5.83 -23.30
N LYS A 434 9.56 -6.83 -23.52
CA LYS A 434 9.68 -7.76 -24.65
C LYS A 434 9.60 -7.05 -26.00
N ALA A 435 8.73 -6.05 -26.14
CA ALA A 435 8.58 -5.29 -27.37
C ALA A 435 9.79 -4.38 -27.66
N ARG A 436 10.39 -3.78 -26.61
CA ARG A 436 11.50 -2.83 -26.76
C ARG A 436 12.88 -3.47 -26.80
N GLU A 437 13.14 -4.41 -25.90
CA GLU A 437 14.46 -4.99 -25.63
C GLU A 437 14.58 -6.44 -26.10
N GLY A 438 13.46 -7.04 -26.53
CA GLY A 438 13.40 -8.38 -27.09
C GLY A 438 13.27 -9.49 -26.05
N GLU A 439 13.17 -10.72 -26.56
CA GLU A 439 12.91 -11.92 -25.75
C GLU A 439 14.05 -12.25 -24.76
N ALA A 440 15.29 -11.93 -25.11
CA ALA A 440 16.45 -12.21 -24.26
C ALA A 440 16.44 -11.35 -22.98
N ALA A 441 16.24 -10.04 -23.13
CA ALA A 441 16.13 -9.10 -22.02
C ALA A 441 14.93 -9.43 -21.12
N TYR A 442 13.79 -9.80 -21.72
CA TYR A 442 12.62 -10.27 -20.97
C TYR A 442 12.93 -11.49 -20.08
N LYS A 443 13.63 -12.50 -20.63
CA LYS A 443 14.01 -13.70 -19.87
C LYS A 443 14.96 -13.38 -18.72
N GLU A 444 15.93 -12.49 -18.96
CA GLU A 444 16.86 -12.03 -17.92
C GLU A 444 16.12 -11.27 -16.80
N TYR A 445 15.27 -10.31 -17.16
CA TYR A 445 14.41 -9.58 -16.23
C TYR A 445 13.59 -10.54 -15.36
N LYS A 446 12.89 -11.50 -15.97
CA LYS A 446 12.06 -12.48 -15.27
C LYS A 446 12.87 -13.39 -14.33
N SER A 447 14.06 -13.79 -14.76
CA SER A 447 14.99 -14.58 -13.93
C SER A 447 15.50 -13.78 -12.74
N SER A 448 15.87 -12.51 -12.95
CA SER A 448 16.33 -11.60 -11.90
C SER A 448 15.25 -11.33 -10.86
N GLU A 449 14.05 -10.97 -11.29
CA GLU A 449 12.91 -10.75 -10.38
C GLU A 449 12.52 -12.03 -9.63
N GLY A 450 12.56 -13.20 -10.30
CA GLY A 450 12.34 -14.49 -9.66
C GLY A 450 13.36 -14.80 -8.55
N LYS A 451 14.64 -14.50 -8.78
CA LYS A 451 15.71 -14.65 -7.75
C LYS A 451 15.48 -13.71 -6.57
N LYS A 452 15.16 -12.43 -6.82
CA LYS A 452 14.88 -11.45 -5.77
C LYS A 452 13.69 -11.88 -4.91
N GLU A 453 12.61 -12.34 -5.54
CA GLU A 453 11.41 -12.81 -4.84
C GLU A 453 11.67 -14.09 -4.03
N ALA A 454 12.42 -15.04 -4.58
CA ALA A 454 12.81 -16.25 -3.84
C ALA A 454 13.66 -15.91 -2.61
N ALA A 455 14.61 -15.00 -2.76
CA ALA A 455 15.46 -14.55 -1.66
C ALA A 455 14.65 -13.78 -0.59
N ARG A 456 13.69 -12.95 -1.01
CA ARG A 456 12.76 -12.25 -0.10
C ARG A 456 11.93 -13.25 0.71
N LYS A 457 11.30 -14.23 0.06
CA LYS A 457 10.52 -15.28 0.74
C LYS A 457 11.37 -16.11 1.70
N ALA A 458 12.58 -16.50 1.29
CA ALA A 458 13.51 -17.25 2.14
C ALA A 458 13.90 -16.43 3.38
N PHE A 459 14.18 -15.14 3.21
CA PHE A 459 14.47 -14.24 4.33
C PHE A 459 13.30 -14.14 5.31
N VAL A 460 12.09 -13.85 4.82
CA VAL A 460 10.89 -13.71 5.66
C VAL A 460 10.56 -15.04 6.36
N SER A 461 10.69 -16.17 5.67
CA SER A 461 10.49 -17.49 6.28
C SER A 461 11.48 -17.75 7.40
N LYS A 462 12.75 -17.39 7.20
CA LYS A 462 13.80 -17.55 8.22
C LYS A 462 13.54 -16.63 9.42
N LEU A 463 13.08 -15.41 9.18
CA LEU A 463 12.73 -14.44 10.23
C LEU A 463 11.59 -14.96 11.10
N LYS A 464 10.54 -15.51 10.48
CA LYS A 464 9.41 -16.12 11.19
C LYS A 464 9.79 -17.33 12.05
N SER A 465 10.77 -18.11 11.60
CA SER A 465 11.28 -19.26 12.36
C SER A 465 12.33 -18.89 13.42
N TYR A 466 12.67 -17.60 13.54
CA TYR A 466 13.74 -17.17 14.43
C TYR A 466 13.18 -16.93 15.84
N ASP A 467 13.50 -17.84 16.76
CA ASP A 467 12.93 -17.86 18.12
C ASP A 467 13.41 -16.72 19.02
N GLN A 468 14.54 -16.09 18.70
CA GLN A 468 15.10 -14.99 19.48
C GLN A 468 14.63 -13.63 18.95
N PRO A 469 14.57 -12.58 19.79
CA PRO A 469 14.23 -11.25 19.31
C PRO A 469 15.30 -10.75 18.33
N ALA A 470 14.96 -10.69 17.04
CA ALA A 470 15.90 -10.39 15.97
C ALA A 470 16.63 -9.05 16.15
N TYR A 471 16.00 -8.06 16.82
CA TYR A 471 16.63 -6.77 17.11
C TYR A 471 17.90 -6.91 17.99
N LYS A 472 18.00 -7.95 18.83
CA LYS A 472 19.21 -8.21 19.64
C LYS A 472 20.43 -8.57 18.80
N LEU A 473 20.23 -8.92 17.52
CA LEU A 473 21.32 -9.14 16.57
C LEU A 473 21.93 -7.83 16.06
N LEU A 474 21.26 -6.69 16.30
CA LEU A 474 21.76 -5.36 15.92
C LEU A 474 22.81 -4.81 16.89
N ASP A 475 22.79 -5.23 18.16
CA ASP A 475 23.70 -4.75 19.21
C ASP A 475 25.15 -5.23 19.03
N CYS A 476 25.40 -6.16 18.12
CA CYS A 476 26.70 -6.78 17.96
C CYS A 476 27.43 -6.20 16.73
N THR A 477 28.61 -5.63 16.96
CA THR A 477 29.59 -5.26 15.92
C THR A 477 30.02 -6.44 15.04
N THR A 478 29.74 -7.67 15.46
CA THR A 478 29.93 -8.88 14.68
C THR A 478 28.82 -9.09 13.66
N HIS A 479 29.19 -9.63 12.49
CA HIS A 479 28.37 -10.17 11.38
C HIS A 479 27.24 -11.16 11.74
N ARG A 480 26.72 -11.16 12.98
CA ARG A 480 25.66 -12.04 13.48
C ARG A 480 24.39 -11.97 12.66
N LEU A 481 24.04 -10.80 12.13
CA LEU A 481 22.86 -10.67 11.28
C LEU A 481 23.08 -11.34 9.91
N GLU A 482 24.29 -11.29 9.34
CA GLU A 482 24.67 -12.02 8.11
C GLU A 482 24.74 -13.54 8.36
N ASN A 483 25.21 -13.97 9.52
CA ASN A 483 25.27 -15.38 9.90
C ASN A 483 23.87 -15.95 10.17
N ALA A 484 23.03 -15.19 10.88
CA ALA A 484 21.65 -15.56 11.21
C ALA A 484 20.72 -15.41 10.01
N PHE A 485 20.99 -14.47 9.11
CA PHE A 485 20.26 -14.23 7.86
C PHE A 485 21.29 -13.90 6.79
N PRO A 486 21.74 -14.88 5.98
CA PRO A 486 22.62 -14.58 4.85
C PRO A 486 21.82 -13.68 3.92
N LEU A 487 22.02 -12.38 4.09
CA LEU A 487 21.42 -11.37 3.25
C LEU A 487 22.01 -11.65 1.87
N PRO A 488 21.20 -11.74 0.81
CA PRO A 488 21.77 -11.41 -0.48
C PRO A 488 22.20 -9.95 -0.30
N LEU A 489 23.52 -9.74 -0.30
CA LEU A 489 24.10 -8.44 -0.49
C LEU A 489 23.51 -7.97 -1.82
N SER A 490 22.41 -7.22 -1.76
CA SER A 490 21.95 -6.42 -2.88
C SER A 490 23.01 -5.35 -2.98
N PHE A 491 24.13 -5.70 -3.61
CA PHE A 491 25.04 -4.73 -4.17
C PHE A 491 24.29 -4.13 -5.34
N GLU A 492 23.38 -3.20 -5.03
CA GLU A 492 23.09 -2.17 -6.00
C GLU A 492 24.41 -1.40 -6.22
N PRO A 493 24.86 -1.26 -7.47
CA PRO A 493 26.12 -0.63 -7.84
C PRO A 493 26.24 0.82 -7.35
#